data_AF-A0A1G6M4Q2-F1
#
_entry.id   AF-A0A1G6M4Q2-F1
#
_cell.length_a   1.000
_cell.length_b   1.000
_cell.length_c   1.000
_cell.angle_alpha   90.00
_cell.angle_beta   90.00
_cell.angle_gamma   90.00
#
_symmetry.space_group_name_H-M   'P 1'
#
loop_
_entity.id
_entity.type
_entity.pdbx_description
1 polymer ?
#
loop_
_entity_poly.entity_id
_entity_poly.type
_entity_poly.pdbx_seq_one_letter_code
_entity_poly.pdbx_strand_id
1 'polypeptide(L)' 'MAGRRLKRSDVDKELLEGIFKMKNDWMSIRSIIERSVDASEMGRYDLQVAQAKYLFMLREARHRNLNALRT' A
#
# COMPACT_ATOMS: atom_id res chain seq x y z
N MET A 1 12.64 -31.62 -4.69
CA MET A 1 12.83 -30.15 -4.74
C MET A 1 12.58 -29.59 -3.35
N ALA A 2 13.63 -29.22 -2.61
CA ALA A 2 13.46 -28.66 -1.27
C ALA A 2 12.76 -27.29 -1.35
N GLY A 3 11.58 -27.16 -0.74
CA GLY A 3 10.85 -25.91 -0.66
C GLY A 3 11.70 -24.84 0.03
N ARG A 4 11.91 -23.69 -0.63
CA ARG A 4 12.70 -22.60 -0.08
C ARG A 4 12.00 -22.06 1.17
N ARG A 5 12.63 -22.19 2.34
CA ARG A 5 12.08 -21.71 3.61
C ARG A 5 12.08 -20.17 3.59
N LEU A 6 10.89 -19.58 3.61
CA LEU A 6 10.70 -18.13 3.61
C LEU A 6 11.37 -17.53 4.85
N LYS A 7 12.31 -16.59 4.67
CA LYS A 7 12.95 -15.90 5.80
C LYS A 7 12.12 -14.68 6.19
N ARG A 8 12.17 -14.32 7.48
CA ARG A 8 11.54 -13.10 7.98
C ARG A 8 11.94 -11.85 7.18
N SER A 9 13.22 -11.77 6.80
CA SER A 9 13.75 -10.69 5.96
C SER A 9 13.08 -10.58 4.58
N ASP A 10 12.69 -11.71 3.99
CA ASP A 10 12.03 -11.74 2.68
C ASP A 10 10.63 -11.14 2.80
N VAL A 11 9.90 -11.49 3.86
CA VAL A 11 8.56 -10.96 4.14
C VAL A 11 8.61 -9.48 4.51
N ASP A 12 9.59 -9.08 5.31
CA ASP A 12 9.75 -7.68 5.71
C ASP A 12 10.10 -6.80 4.49
N LYS A 13 10.91 -7.31 3.56
CA LYS A 13 11.19 -6.64 2.28
C LYS A 13 9.94 -6.52 1.42
N GLU A 14 9.18 -7.61 1.25
CA GLU A 14 7.94 -7.61 0.48
C GLU A 14 6.90 -6.65 1.06
N LEU A 15 6.80 -6.58 2.39
CA LEU A 15 5.92 -5.63 3.08
C LEU A 15 6.33 -4.17 2.79
N LEU A 16 7.63 -3.85 2.88
CA LEU A 16 8.12 -2.51 2.57
C LEU A 16 7.86 -2.13 1.11
N GLU A 17 8.15 -3.02 0.16
CA GLU A 17 7.85 -2.81 -1.27
C GLU A 17 6.34 -2.63 -1.51
N GLY A 18 5.52 -3.42 -0.82
CA GLY A 18 4.06 -3.33 -0.87
C GLY A 18 3.52 -1.97 -0.37
N ILE A 19 4.14 -1.37 0.66
CA ILE A 19 3.77 -0.04 1.15
C ILE A 19 3.93 1.01 0.06
N PHE A 20 5.06 1.00 -0.67
CA PHE A 20 5.28 1.94 -1.78
C PHE A 20 4.28 1.75 -2.90
N LYS A 21 3.97 0.49 -3.25
CA LYS A 21 2.96 0.18 -4.25
C LYS A 21 1.59 0.74 -3.85
N MET A 22 1.13 0.45 -2.64
CA MET A 22 -0.18 0.93 -2.16
C MET A 22 -0.23 2.46 -2.08
N LYS A 23 0.88 3.12 -1.71
CA LYS A 23 0.98 4.58 -1.74
C LYS A 23 0.81 5.11 -3.17
N ASN A 24 1.51 4.53 -4.14
CA ASN A 24 1.44 4.96 -5.54
C ASN A 24 0.04 4.75 -6.12
N ASP A 25 -0.58 3.60 -5.83
CA ASP A 25 -1.96 3.32 -6.25
C ASP A 25 -2.94 4.34 -5.68
N TRP A 26 -2.83 4.64 -4.37
CA TRP A 26 -3.66 5.66 -3.72
C TRP A 26 -3.46 7.04 -4.34
N MET A 27 -2.22 7.48 -4.53
CA MET A 27 -1.93 8.79 -5.11
C MET A 27 -2.37 8.89 -6.58
N SER A 28 -2.30 7.80 -7.33
CA SER A 28 -2.79 7.72 -8.70
C SER A 28 -4.30 7.92 -8.77
N ILE A 29 -5.07 7.12 -8.00
CA ILE A 29 -6.53 7.25 -7.95
C ILE A 29 -6.92 8.65 -7.45
N ARG A 30 -6.23 9.16 -6.43
CA ARG A 30 -6.46 10.50 -5.89
C ARG A 30 -6.29 11.58 -6.96
N SER A 31 -5.21 11.53 -7.72
CA SER A 31 -4.94 12.49 -8.81
C SER A 31 -6.03 12.47 -9.89
N ILE A 32 -6.55 11.28 -10.24
CA ILE A 32 -7.66 11.15 -11.20
C ILE A 32 -8.92 11.83 -10.65
N ILE A 33 -9.29 11.53 -9.40
CA ILE A 33 -10.48 12.10 -8.75
C ILE A 33 -10.37 13.63 -8.63
N GLU A 34 -9.22 14.15 -8.20
CA GLU A 34 -8.98 15.60 -8.05
C GLU A 34 -9.07 16.37 -9.38
N ARG A 35 -8.80 15.70 -10.51
CA ARG A 35 -8.88 16.30 -11.85
C ARG A 35 -10.23 16.05 -12.53
N SER A 36 -11.13 15.29 -11.92
CA SER A 36 -12.43 14.95 -12.48
C SER A 36 -13.45 16.04 -12.18
N VAL A 37 -14.15 16.53 -13.20
CA VAL A 37 -15.22 17.54 -13.05
C VAL A 37 -16.43 16.96 -12.31
N ASP A 38 -16.75 15.68 -12.56
CA ASP A 38 -17.70 14.91 -11.78
C ASP A 38 -17.12 13.52 -11.49
N ALA A 39 -16.63 13.35 -10.27
CA ALA A 39 -16.10 12.07 -9.82
C ALA A 39 -17.25 11.10 -9.50
N SER A 40 -17.23 9.93 -10.13
CA SER A 40 -18.23 8.89 -9.86
C SER A 40 -18.16 8.40 -8.41
N GLU A 41 -19.29 7.92 -7.88
CA GLU A 41 -19.32 7.30 -6.55
C GLU A 41 -18.36 6.12 -6.44
N MET A 42 -18.30 5.27 -7.47
CA MET A 42 -17.35 4.15 -7.52
C MET A 42 -15.90 4.63 -7.44
N GLY A 43 -15.54 5.70 -8.14
CA GLY A 43 -14.20 6.29 -8.04
C GLY A 43 -13.88 6.82 -6.63
N ARG A 44 -14.88 7.39 -5.94
CA ARG A 44 -14.74 7.80 -4.53
C ARG A 44 -14.58 6.60 -3.59
N TYR A 45 -15.29 5.50 -3.83
CA TYR A 45 -15.10 4.25 -3.07
C TYR A 45 -13.71 3.66 -3.30
N ASP A 46 -13.25 3.59 -4.55
CA ASP A 46 -11.91 3.09 -4.88
C ASP A 46 -10.81 3.91 -4.20
N LEU A 47 -10.98 5.24 -4.15
CA LEU A 47 -10.07 6.14 -3.43
C LEU A 47 -9.98 5.79 -1.93
N GLN A 48 -11.13 5.58 -1.28
CA GLN A 48 -11.19 5.22 0.14
C GLN A 48 -10.57 3.83 0.39
N VAL A 49 -10.85 2.86 -0.47
CA VAL A 49 -10.28 1.50 -0.36
C VAL A 49 -8.76 1.52 -0.54
N ALA A 50 -8.25 2.28 -1.52
CA ALA A 50 -6.81 2.42 -1.74
C ALA A 50 -6.12 3.07 -0.54
N GLN A 51 -6.72 4.12 0.04
CA GLN A 51 -6.23 4.74 1.26
C GLN A 51 -6.20 3.77 2.44
N ALA A 52 -7.29 3.01 2.65
CA ALA A 52 -7.38 2.02 3.72
C ALA A 52 -6.30 0.93 3.60
N LYS A 53 -6.04 0.43 2.38
CA LYS A 53 -4.96 -0.54 2.12
C LYS A 53 -3.59 0.02 2.47
N TYR A 54 -3.30 1.26 2.09
CA TYR A 54 -2.04 1.92 2.42
C TYR A 54 -1.86 2.07 3.95
N LEU A 55 -2.88 2.58 4.65
CA LEU A 55 -2.85 2.75 6.10
C LEU A 55 -2.70 1.41 6.84
N PHE A 56 -3.37 0.36 6.36
CA PHE A 56 -3.22 -0.98 6.89
C PHE A 56 -1.77 -1.47 6.77
N MET A 57 -1.13 -1.33 5.62
CA MET A 57 0.26 -1.76 5.42
C MET A 57 1.24 -1.00 6.33
N LEU A 58 1.03 0.31 6.55
CA LEU A 58 1.80 1.08 7.52
C LEU A 58 1.62 0.55 8.95
N ARG A 59 0.40 0.17 9.32
CA ARG A 59 0.10 -0.44 10.62
C ARG A 59 0.86 -1.75 10.80
N GLU A 60 0.87 -2.61 9.78
CA GLU A 60 1.60 -3.89 9.82
C GLU A 60 3.12 -3.71 9.89
N ALA A 61 3.67 -2.71 9.18
CA ALA A 61 5.09 -2.36 9.31
C ALA A 61 5.45 -1.92 10.73
N ARG A 62 4.60 -1.11 11.36
CA ARG A 62 4.75 -0.71 12.77
C ARG A 62 4.70 -1.91 13.71
N HIS A 63 3.76 -2.84 13.51
CA HIS A 63 3.68 -4.07 14.30
C HIS A 63 4.96 -4.93 14.21
N ARG A 64 5.70 -4.83 13.10
CA ARG A 64 6.96 -5.54 12.88
C ARG A 64 8.21 -4.73 13.25
N ASN A 65 8.06 -3.51 13.77
CA ASN A 65 9.13 -2.56 14.04
C ASN A 65 9.97 -2.20 12.81
N LEU A 66 9.34 -2.13 11.63
CA LEU A 66 9.98 -1.70 10.40
C LEU A 66 9.82 -0.20 10.19
N ASN A 67 10.85 0.47 9.68
CA ASN A 67 10.77 1.88 9.31
C ASN A 67 10.34 2.01 7.84
N ALA A 68 9.05 2.25 7.62
CA ALA A 68 8.46 2.43 6.29
C ALA A 68 8.89 3.72 5.57
N LEU A 69 9.66 4.60 6.23
CA LEU A 69 10.16 5.87 5.68
C LEU A 69 11.68 5.84 5.42
N ARG A 70 12.40 4.81 5.87
CA ARG A 70 13.81 4.56 5.56
C ARG A 70 13.87 3.48 4.49
N THR A 71 13.96 3.89 3.24
CA THR A 71 14.52 3.09 2.14
C THR A 71 15.56 3.93 1.45
#